data_AF-A0A952C4X0-F1
#
_entry.id   AF-A0A952C4X0-F1
#
_cell.length_a   1.000
_cell.length_b   1.000
_cell.length_c   1.000
_cell.angle_alpha   90.00
_cell.angle_beta   90.00
_cell.angle_gamma   90.00
#
_symmetry.space_group_name_H-M   'P 1'
#
loop_
_entity.id
_entity.type
_entity.pdbx_description
1 polymer ?
#
loop_
_entity_poly.entity_id
_entity_poly.type
_entity_poly.pdbx_seq_one_letter_code
_entity_poly.pdbx_strand_id
1 'polypeptide(L)' 'AFVAGLPYAHATFFVDESKDRQALLDAYDAVVLTGADPAAELDIAVETVQEMLDEYWANQ' A
#
# COMPACT_ATOMS: atom_id res chain seq x y z
N ALA A 1 13.19 3.92 -28.13
CA ALA A 1 13.09 3.06 -26.93
C ALA A 1 11.98 3.54 -25.99
N PHE A 2 12.02 4.77 -25.47
CA PHE A 2 11.00 5.32 -24.56
C PHE A 2 9.54 5.27 -25.10
N VAL A 3 9.30 5.80 -26.31
CA VAL A 3 7.95 5.85 -26.92
C VAL A 3 7.33 4.45 -27.13
N ALA A 4 8.15 3.42 -27.33
CA ALA A 4 7.69 2.05 -27.52
C ALA A 4 7.20 1.38 -26.22
N GLY A 5 7.57 1.92 -25.05
CA GLY A 5 7.11 1.43 -23.75
C GLY A 5 5.77 2.03 -23.30
N LEU A 6 5.32 3.13 -23.92
CA LEU A 6 4.09 3.83 -23.55
C LEU A 6 2.82 2.95 -23.58
N PRO A 7 2.64 2.02 -24.55
CA PRO A 7 1.47 1.13 -24.55
C PRO A 7 1.39 0.18 -23.35
N TYR A 8 2.52 -0.08 -22.67
CA TYR A 8 2.61 -0.95 -21.49
C TYR A 8 2.84 -0.16 -20.19
N ALA A 9 3.00 1.15 -20.27
CA ALA A 9 3.21 1.99 -19.11
C ALA A 9 1.87 2.19 -18.38
N HIS A 10 1.70 1.50 -17.25
CA HIS A 10 0.57 1.70 -16.34
C HIS A 10 1.01 2.57 -15.17
N ALA A 11 0.29 3.66 -14.95
CA ALA A 11 0.41 4.47 -13.74
C ALA A 11 -0.75 4.13 -12.82
N THR A 12 -0.45 3.64 -11.63
CA THR A 12 -1.45 3.44 -10.58
C THR A 12 -1.63 4.76 -9.83
N PHE A 13 -2.87 5.14 -9.57
CA PHE A 13 -3.18 6.30 -8.74
C PHE A 13 -2.98 5.94 -7.27
N PHE A 14 -2.28 6.81 -6.53
CA PHE A 14 -2.09 6.69 -5.10
C PHE A 14 -2.57 7.98 -4.42
N VAL A 15 -3.34 7.86 -3.34
CA VAL A 15 -3.71 8.98 -2.46
C VAL A 15 -2.46 9.47 -1.72
N ASP A 16 -1.74 8.56 -1.09
CA ASP A 16 -0.41 8.78 -0.49
C ASP A 16 0.41 7.49 -0.60
N GLU A 17 1.30 7.47 -1.59
CA GLU A 17 2.14 6.31 -1.90
C GLU A 17 3.16 6.01 -0.79
N SER A 18 3.58 7.03 -0.04
CA SER A 18 4.54 6.81 1.05
C SER A 18 3.90 6.06 2.19
N LYS A 19 2.65 6.42 2.54
CA LYS A 19 1.87 5.74 3.59
C LYS A 19 1.50 4.31 3.18
N ASP A 20 1.03 4.12 1.95
CA ASP A 20 0.66 2.80 1.43
C ASP A 20 1.88 1.85 1.42
N ARG A 21 3.04 2.35 0.96
CA ARG A 21 4.30 1.60 1.05
C ARG A 21 4.68 1.27 2.49
N GLN A 22 4.56 2.23 3.40
CA GLN A 22 4.96 2.03 4.80
C GLN A 22 4.12 0.95 5.48
N ALA A 23 2.80 0.95 5.26
CA ALA A 23 1.91 -0.07 5.84
C ALA A 23 2.32 -1.50 5.44
N LEU A 24 2.70 -1.69 4.17
CA LEU A 24 3.19 -2.99 3.69
C LEU A 24 4.58 -3.35 4.22
N LEU A 25 5.48 -2.37 4.36
CA LEU A 25 6.80 -2.60 4.96
C LEU A 25 6.67 -3.01 6.42
N ASP A 26 5.80 -2.34 7.19
CA ASP A 26 5.59 -2.63 8.60
C ASP A 26 5.02 -4.05 8.78
N ALA A 27 4.04 -4.46 7.97
CA ALA A 27 3.50 -5.81 7.99
C ALA A 27 4.55 -6.87 7.62
N TYR A 28 5.38 -6.60 6.61
CA TYR A 28 6.47 -7.50 6.24
C TYR A 28 7.50 -7.65 7.37
N ASP A 29 7.92 -6.53 7.96
CA ASP A 29 8.87 -6.52 9.07
C ASP A 29 8.30 -7.22 10.30
N ALA A 30 7.01 -7.07 10.59
CA ALA A 30 6.34 -7.79 11.67
C ALA A 30 6.42 -9.31 11.47
N VAL A 31 6.13 -9.81 10.27
CA VAL A 31 6.25 -11.25 9.96
C VAL A 31 7.69 -11.74 10.05
N VAL A 32 8.62 -11.03 9.40
CA VAL A 32 10.00 -11.51 9.24
C VAL A 32 10.83 -11.35 10.52
N LEU A 33 10.64 -10.25 11.26
CA LEU A 33 11.45 -9.93 12.44
C LEU A 33 10.83 -10.45 13.74
N THR A 34 9.50 -10.42 13.86
CA THR A 34 8.81 -10.80 15.11
C THR A 34 8.14 -12.17 15.04
N GLY A 35 7.97 -12.74 13.84
CA GLY A 35 7.28 -14.02 13.65
C GLY A 35 5.77 -13.92 13.77
N ALA A 36 5.21 -12.73 13.54
CA ALA A 36 3.77 -12.49 13.54
C ALA A 36 3.05 -13.29 12.44
N ASP A 37 1.74 -13.49 12.61
CA ASP A 37 0.92 -14.19 11.62
C ASP A 37 0.76 -13.35 10.34
N PRO A 38 1.17 -13.85 9.16
CA PRO A 38 1.15 -13.06 7.93
C PRO A 38 -0.24 -12.59 7.50
N ALA A 39 -1.28 -13.38 7.78
CA ALA A 39 -2.64 -12.99 7.42
C ALA A 39 -3.11 -11.83 8.31
N ALA A 40 -2.89 -11.93 9.63
CA ALA A 40 -3.22 -10.87 10.57
C ALA A 40 -2.47 -9.56 10.27
N GLU A 41 -1.17 -9.60 9.99
CA GLU A 41 -0.40 -8.39 9.67
C GLU A 41 -0.84 -7.75 8.34
N LEU A 42 -1.24 -8.57 7.36
CA LEU A 42 -1.80 -8.06 6.12
C LEU A 42 -3.16 -7.39 6.35
N ASP A 43 -4.02 -7.95 7.20
CA ASP A 43 -5.31 -7.35 7.56
C ASP A 43 -5.09 -5.97 8.20
N ILE A 44 -4.11 -5.84 9.10
CA ILE A 44 -3.74 -4.56 9.73
C ILE A 44 -3.26 -3.54 8.68
N ALA A 45 -2.40 -3.95 7.74
CA ALA A 45 -1.94 -3.08 6.66
C ALA A 45 -3.12 -2.61 5.78
N VAL A 46 -4.04 -3.51 5.45
CA VAL A 46 -5.25 -3.19 4.68
C VAL A 46 -6.14 -2.20 5.42
N GLU A 47 -6.38 -2.41 6.72
CA GLU A 47 -7.15 -1.47 7.55
C GLU A 47 -6.50 -0.08 7.57
N THR A 48 -5.18 -0.01 7.76
CA THR A 48 -4.43 1.26 7.76
C THR A 48 -4.57 2.01 6.44
N VAL A 49 -4.47 1.31 5.31
CA VAL A 49 -4.64 1.90 3.98
C VAL A 49 -6.10 2.32 3.77
N GLN A 50 -7.05 1.52 4.22
CA GLN A 50 -8.47 1.82 4.08
C GLN A 50 -8.86 3.08 4.86
N GLU A 51 -8.36 3.25 6.10
CA GLU A 51 -8.56 4.47 6.88
C GLU A 51 -8.06 5.72 6.13
N MET A 52 -6.85 5.64 5.55
CA MET A 52 -6.30 6.73 4.75
C MET A 52 -7.17 7.05 3.52
N LEU A 53 -7.67 6.02 2.83
CA LEU A 53 -8.58 6.21 1.68
C LEU A 53 -9.88 6.85 2.13
N ASP A 54 -10.47 6.36 3.22
CA ASP A 54 -11.72 6.87 3.79
C ASP A 54 -11.58 8.34 4.20
N GLU A 55 -10.47 8.72 4.85
CA GLU A 55 -10.16 10.11 5.18
C GLU A 55 -10.10 11.01 3.94
N TYR A 56 -9.46 10.53 2.85
CA TYR A 56 -9.35 11.29 1.61
C TYR A 56 -10.71 11.49 0.93
N TRP A 57 -11.52 10.43 0.86
CA TRP A 57 -12.82 10.46 0.17
C TRP A 57 -13.92 11.11 1.00
N ALA A 58 -13.84 11.11 2.33
CA ALA A 58 -14.79 11.80 3.20
C ALA A 58 -14.71 13.33 3.10
N ASN A 59 -13.58 13.87 2.62
CA ASN A 59 -13.32 15.31 2.48
C ASN A 59 -13.50 15.84 1.04
N GLN A 60 -14.17 15.09 0.16
CA GLN A 60 -14.56 15.51 -1.20
C GLN A 60 -15.98 16.09 -1.23
#